data_AF-A0A6C0H9G4-F1
#
_entry.id   AF-A0A6C0H9G4-F1
#
_cell.length_a   1.000
_cell.length_b   1.000
_cell.length_c   1.000
_cell.angle_alpha   90.00
_cell.angle_beta   90.00
_cell.angle_gamma   90.00
#
_symmetry.space_group_name_H-M   'P 1'
#
loop_
_entity.id
_entity.type
_entity.pdbx_description
1 polymer ?
#
loop_
_entity_poly.entity_id
_entity_poly.type
_entity_poly.pdbx_seq_one_letter_code
_entity_poly.pdbx_strand_id
1 'polypeptide(L)'
;MTTEQPKENNVKNVNQFNYVDQLTLECLMNKDQYSLHMKKPTSCKKINNSDRKFYKKRIYDLTKQLLNNQTTEKMFPDVVFSFETYIKACVEYFKVLDKSDILQQDYQDLPEGEQFPAELNTDHISNSQEADQLMLRTIKIQEPNALEKLVKRTSTKLKKPMILPREKEINLKDPNLKNKGIRKKNNITNKYEDEKK
;
A
#
# COMPACT_ATOMS: atom_id res chain seq x y z
N MET A 1 20.90 63.42 36.39
CA MET A 1 19.65 62.93 37.01
C MET A 1 19.40 61.52 36.53
N THR A 2 19.16 60.67 37.52
CA THR A 2 18.95 59.22 37.49
C THR A 2 17.60 58.82 36.91
N THR A 3 17.58 57.68 36.22
CA THR A 3 16.57 56.59 36.27
C THR A 3 16.99 55.58 35.18
N GLU A 4 17.83 54.59 35.50
CA GLU A 4 17.47 53.24 35.99
C GLU A 4 16.61 52.44 35.01
N GLN A 5 17.18 51.32 34.56
CA GLN A 5 16.67 50.37 33.56
C GLN A 5 15.46 49.56 34.07
N PRO A 6 14.89 48.67 33.23
CA PRO A 6 15.39 47.31 33.38
C PRO A 6 15.65 46.57 32.06
N LYS A 7 16.71 45.78 32.15
CA LYS A 7 17.21 44.72 31.30
C LYS A 7 16.09 43.75 30.89
N GLU A 8 15.84 43.61 29.59
CA GLU A 8 15.13 42.44 29.07
C GLU A 8 16.09 41.25 29.04
N ASN A 9 15.79 40.30 29.93
CA ASN A 9 16.53 39.06 30.11
C ASN A 9 16.33 38.13 28.91
N ASN A 10 17.46 37.77 28.31
CA ASN A 10 17.61 36.61 27.44
C ASN A 10 17.26 35.35 28.23
N VAL A 11 16.06 34.79 28.00
CA VAL A 11 15.72 33.43 28.44
C VAL A 11 15.66 32.54 27.21
N LYS A 12 16.71 31.74 27.08
CA LYS A 12 16.84 30.60 26.19
C LYS A 12 15.60 29.73 26.28
N ASN A 13 14.71 29.77 25.28
CA ASN A 13 13.66 28.76 25.13
C ASN A 13 14.30 27.51 24.53
N VAL A 14 14.73 26.62 25.42
CA VAL A 14 15.22 25.29 25.09
C VAL A 14 14.00 24.37 24.97
N ASN A 15 13.69 24.02 23.71
CA ASN A 15 13.13 22.73 23.29
C ASN A 15 11.92 22.19 24.08
N GLN A 16 10.79 22.89 24.03
CA GLN A 16 9.50 22.21 24.13
C GLN A 16 8.92 22.15 22.71
N PHE A 17 9.20 21.06 21.99
CA PHE A 17 8.45 20.75 20.77
C PHE A 17 6.97 20.70 21.16
N ASN A 18 6.19 21.71 20.78
CA ASN A 18 4.77 21.74 21.09
C ASN A 18 4.10 20.57 20.36
N TYR A 19 3.38 19.75 21.10
CA TYR A 19 2.55 18.67 20.54
C TYR A 19 1.62 19.18 19.44
N VAL A 20 1.13 20.41 19.58
CA VAL A 20 0.33 21.12 18.57
C VAL A 20 1.13 21.34 17.27
N ASP A 21 2.41 21.71 17.35
CA ASP A 21 3.25 21.91 16.17
C ASP A 21 3.52 20.59 15.46
N GLN A 22 3.71 19.50 16.20
CA GLN A 22 3.88 18.17 15.64
C GLN A 22 2.61 17.69 14.91
N LEU A 23 1.43 17.86 15.53
CA LEU A 23 0.15 17.55 14.90
C LEU A 23 -0.12 18.42 13.67
N THR A 24 0.19 19.71 13.77
CA THR A 24 0.04 20.66 12.65
C THR A 24 0.92 20.24 11.48
N LEU A 25 2.16 19.83 11.75
CA LEU A 25 3.06 19.32 10.72
C LEU A 25 2.57 18.00 10.11
N GLU A 26 2.02 17.09 10.90
CA GLU A 26 1.43 15.83 10.43
C GLU A 26 0.23 16.03 9.51
N CYS A 27 -0.62 17.01 9.83
CA CYS A 27 -1.80 17.32 9.03
C CYS A 27 -1.49 18.12 7.76
N LEU A 28 -0.44 18.96 7.77
CA LEU A 28 -0.12 19.87 6.67
C LEU A 28 0.93 19.32 5.69
N MET A 29 1.75 18.34 6.08
CA MET A 29 2.76 17.78 5.19
C MET A 29 2.22 16.65 4.32
N ASN A 30 2.76 16.54 3.10
CA ASN A 30 2.58 15.34 2.28
C ASN A 30 3.17 14.13 3.03
N LYS A 31 2.48 12.99 2.99
CA LYS A 31 2.88 11.71 3.59
C LYS A 31 4.33 11.33 3.30
N ASP A 32 4.81 11.58 2.08
CA ASP A 32 6.18 11.28 1.69
C ASP A 32 7.19 12.20 2.39
N GLN A 33 6.90 13.51 2.42
CA GLN A 33 7.75 14.51 3.06
C GLN A 33 7.75 14.37 4.59
N TYR A 34 6.58 14.13 5.20
CA TYR A 34 6.45 13.86 6.63
C TYR A 34 7.33 12.66 7.05
N SER A 35 7.32 11.60 6.24
CA SER A 35 8.13 10.40 6.50
C SER A 35 9.64 10.68 6.46
N LEU A 36 10.09 11.62 5.64
CA LEU A 36 11.49 11.99 5.52
C LEU A 36 11.98 12.78 6.76
N HIS A 37 11.13 13.66 7.30
CA HIS A 37 11.49 14.55 8.40
C HIS A 37 11.22 13.96 9.80
N MET A 38 10.29 13.02 9.93
CA MET A 38 9.91 12.43 11.23
C MET A 38 10.60 11.09 11.52
N LYS A 39 11.12 10.38 10.51
CA LYS A 39 11.91 9.17 10.75
C LYS A 39 13.26 9.57 11.33
N LYS A 40 13.45 9.30 12.63
CA LYS A 40 14.80 9.26 13.21
C LYS A 40 15.65 8.34 12.32
N PRO A 41 16.85 8.76 11.88
CA PRO A 41 17.70 7.91 11.07
C PRO A 41 17.99 6.66 11.89
N THR A 42 17.37 5.55 11.51
CA THR A 42 17.73 4.25 12.07
C THR A 42 19.10 3.98 11.50
N SER A 43 20.14 4.32 12.26
CA SER A 43 21.52 4.08 11.88
C SER A 43 21.74 2.57 11.93
N CYS A 44 21.33 1.89 10.86
CA CYS A 44 21.84 0.56 10.56
C CYS A 44 23.33 0.73 10.37
N LYS A 45 24.11 0.48 11.44
CA LYS A 45 25.57 0.45 11.37
C LYS A 45 25.93 -0.46 10.20
N LYS A 46 26.63 0.09 9.20
CA LYS A 46 27.09 -0.71 8.05
C LYS A 46 27.91 -1.87 8.62
N ILE A 47 27.44 -3.09 8.41
CA ILE A 47 28.17 -4.31 8.79
C ILE A 47 29.54 -4.23 8.15
N ASN A 48 30.59 -4.51 8.93
CA ASN A 48 31.95 -4.50 8.42
C ASN A 48 32.06 -5.49 7.23
N ASN A 49 32.38 -4.96 6.05
CA ASN A 49 32.34 -5.73 4.80
C ASN A 49 33.43 -6.81 4.76
N SER A 50 34.52 -6.66 5.52
CA SER A 50 35.57 -7.68 5.64
C SER A 50 35.03 -8.94 6.32
N ASP A 51 34.37 -8.77 7.46
CA ASP A 51 33.90 -9.87 8.29
C ASP A 51 32.78 -10.62 7.59
N ARG A 52 31.88 -9.88 6.92
CA ARG A 52 30.86 -10.48 6.06
C ARG A 52 31.44 -11.37 4.97
N LYS A 53 32.53 -10.93 4.31
CA LYS A 53 33.20 -11.72 3.26
C LYS A 53 33.90 -12.95 3.85
N PHE A 54 34.59 -12.79 4.98
CA PHE A 54 35.30 -13.87 5.66
C PHE A 54 34.35 -14.95 6.17
N TYR A 55 33.26 -14.56 6.83
CA TYR A 55 32.29 -15.49 7.41
C TYR A 55 31.20 -15.95 6.43
N LYS A 56 31.21 -15.50 5.17
CA LYS A 56 30.16 -15.82 4.17
C LYS A 56 29.79 -17.29 4.11
N LYS A 57 30.79 -18.18 4.07
CA LYS A 57 30.57 -19.64 4.00
C LYS A 57 29.96 -20.19 5.29
N ARG A 58 30.44 -19.75 6.46
CA ARG A 58 29.92 -20.18 7.77
C ARG A 58 28.50 -19.68 8.02
N ILE A 59 28.20 -18.44 7.61
CA ILE A 59 26.85 -17.87 7.68
C ILE A 59 25.89 -18.71 6.82
N TYR A 60 26.27 -19.04 5.58
CA TYR A 60 25.43 -19.86 4.70
C TYR A 60 25.16 -21.25 5.29
N ASP A 61 26.19 -21.90 5.83
CA ASP A 61 26.04 -23.21 6.48
C ASP A 61 25.12 -23.13 7.71
N LEU A 62 25.31 -22.11 8.56
CA LEU A 62 24.47 -21.85 9.72
C LEU A 62 23.00 -21.63 9.34
N THR A 63 22.75 -20.81 8.32
CA THR A 63 21.40 -20.56 7.81
C THR A 63 20.77 -21.85 7.26
N LYS A 64 21.56 -22.70 6.59
CA LYS A 64 21.08 -23.99 6.09
C LYS A 64 20.71 -24.95 7.22
N GLN A 65 21.50 -24.98 8.30
CA GLN A 65 21.19 -25.78 9.49
C GLN A 65 19.90 -25.30 10.17
N LEU A 66 19.75 -23.98 10.33
CA LEU A 66 18.54 -23.36 10.88
C LEU A 66 17.29 -23.65 10.05
N LEU A 67 17.38 -23.62 8.71
CA LEU A 67 16.26 -23.97 7.83
C LEU A 67 15.82 -25.43 7.96
N ASN A 68 16.73 -26.34 8.33
CA ASN A 68 16.44 -27.75 8.53
C ASN A 68 16.01 -28.08 9.97
N ASN A 69 15.76 -27.07 10.81
CA ASN A 69 15.45 -27.20 12.24
C ASN A 69 16.53 -27.95 13.05
N GLN A 70 17.78 -27.90 12.62
CA GLN A 70 18.91 -28.48 13.34
C GLN A 70 19.47 -27.46 14.33
N THR A 71 18.71 -27.16 15.37
CA THR A 71 19.15 -26.30 16.46
C THR A 71 20.05 -27.07 17.41
N THR A 72 21.34 -26.75 17.41
CA THR A 72 22.28 -27.30 18.41
C THR A 72 22.17 -26.51 19.71
N GLU A 73 22.22 -27.18 20.87
CA GLU A 73 22.19 -26.53 22.20
C GLU A 73 23.27 -25.46 22.43
N LYS A 74 24.34 -25.48 21.62
CA LYS A 74 25.43 -24.51 21.65
C LYS A 74 25.11 -23.17 20.97
N MET A 75 23.94 -23.04 20.37
CA MET A 75 23.59 -21.88 19.57
C MET A 75 23.03 -20.76 20.44
N PHE A 76 23.46 -19.52 20.18
CA PHE A 76 22.95 -18.37 20.91
C PHE A 76 21.44 -18.19 20.62
N PRO A 77 20.58 -18.08 21.66
CA PRO A 77 19.14 -17.91 21.49
C PRO A 77 18.77 -16.71 20.64
N ASP A 78 19.55 -15.63 20.72
CA ASP A 78 19.34 -14.39 19.97
C ASP A 78 19.46 -14.58 18.45
N VAL A 79 20.35 -15.49 18.01
CA VAL A 79 20.50 -15.85 16.59
C VAL A 79 19.29 -16.62 16.10
N VAL A 80 18.73 -17.50 16.93
CA VAL A 80 17.52 -18.26 16.59
C VAL A 80 16.31 -17.32 16.48
N PHE A 81 16.11 -16.46 17.48
CA PHE A 81 15.01 -15.51 17.51
C PHE A 81 15.06 -14.51 16.34
N SER A 82 16.24 -13.95 16.05
CA SER A 82 16.42 -13.05 14.90
C SER A 82 16.18 -13.76 13.57
N PHE A 83 16.57 -15.03 13.45
CA PHE A 83 16.29 -15.84 12.28
C PHE A 83 14.80 -16.13 12.10
N GLU A 84 14.08 -16.52 13.16
CA GLU A 84 12.62 -16.72 13.10
C GLU A 84 11.88 -15.44 12.69
N THR A 85 12.31 -14.30 13.24
CA THR A 85 11.77 -12.98 12.87
C THR A 85 12.03 -12.69 11.39
N TYR A 86 13.23 -12.98 10.90
CA TYR A 86 13.57 -12.85 9.48
C TYR A 86 12.70 -13.74 8.59
N ILE A 87 12.51 -15.02 8.96
CA ILE A 87 11.65 -15.95 8.20
C ILE A 87 10.20 -15.46 8.19
N LYS A 88 9.68 -14.98 9.31
CA LYS A 88 8.34 -14.40 9.39
C LYS A 88 8.19 -13.21 8.42
N ALA A 89 9.17 -12.31 8.40
CA ALA A 89 9.19 -11.17 7.49
C ALA A 89 9.28 -11.60 6.01
N CYS A 90 10.09 -12.61 5.68
CA CYS A 90 10.15 -13.17 4.33
C CYS A 90 8.81 -13.78 3.90
N VAL A 91 8.16 -14.56 4.76
CA VAL A 91 6.86 -15.17 4.47
C VAL A 91 5.79 -14.09 4.25
N GLU A 92 5.77 -13.05 5.07
CA GLU A 92 4.83 -11.93 4.90
C GLU A 92 5.07 -11.16 3.60
N TYR A 93 6.34 -10.88 3.27
CA TYR A 93 6.72 -10.27 2.01
C TYR A 93 6.24 -11.09 0.81
N PHE A 94 6.48 -12.41 0.80
CA PHE A 94 6.02 -13.27 -0.30
C PHE A 94 4.49 -13.34 -0.39
N LYS A 95 3.77 -13.38 0.75
CA LYS A 95 2.31 -13.32 0.74
C LYS A 95 1.78 -12.04 0.10
N VAL A 96 2.39 -10.90 0.39
CA VAL A 96 1.97 -9.62 -0.20
C VAL A 96 2.26 -9.61 -1.71
N LEU A 97 3.44 -10.05 -2.11
CA LEU A 97 3.85 -10.13 -3.52
C LEU A 97 2.94 -11.07 -4.31
N ASP A 98 2.66 -12.27 -3.80
CA ASP A 98 1.79 -13.22 -4.49
C ASP A 98 0.34 -12.74 -4.54
N LYS A 99 -0.17 -12.11 -3.48
CA LYS A 99 -1.50 -11.47 -3.51
C LYS A 99 -1.57 -10.37 -4.57
N SER A 100 -0.57 -9.49 -4.62
CA SER A 100 -0.57 -8.39 -5.60
C SER A 100 -0.54 -8.92 -7.02
N ASP A 101 0.28 -9.94 -7.29
CA ASP A 101 0.41 -10.51 -8.63
C ASP A 101 -0.88 -11.22 -9.05
N ILE A 102 -1.53 -11.98 -8.14
CA ILE A 102 -2.81 -12.64 -8.41
C ILE A 102 -3.92 -11.62 -8.69
N LEU A 103 -3.94 -10.51 -7.94
CA LEU A 103 -4.91 -9.45 -8.16
C LEU A 103 -4.66 -8.73 -9.49
N GLN A 104 -3.40 -8.45 -9.83
CA GLN A 104 -3.04 -7.80 -11.09
C GLN A 104 -3.33 -8.69 -12.30
N GLN A 105 -3.22 -10.02 -12.15
CA GLN A 105 -3.53 -10.96 -13.21
C GLN A 105 -4.99 -10.86 -13.68
N ASP A 106 -5.95 -10.56 -12.78
CA ASP A 106 -7.36 -10.39 -13.14
C ASP A 106 -7.61 -9.21 -14.10
N TYR A 107 -6.66 -8.27 -14.19
CA TYR A 107 -6.75 -7.07 -15.00
C TYR A 107 -5.97 -7.17 -16.32
N GLN A 108 -5.37 -8.32 -16.63
CA GLN A 108 -4.59 -8.50 -17.88
C GLN A 108 -5.45 -8.38 -19.14
N ASP A 109 -6.71 -8.77 -19.07
CA ASP A 109 -7.65 -8.72 -20.21
C ASP A 109 -8.38 -7.37 -20.32
N LEU A 110 -8.07 -6.40 -19.47
CA LEU A 110 -8.59 -5.05 -19.66
C LEU A 110 -8.01 -4.48 -20.95
N PRO A 111 -8.84 -3.91 -21.84
CA PRO A 111 -8.33 -3.25 -23.03
C PRO A 111 -7.38 -2.12 -22.60
N GLU A 112 -6.11 -2.23 -22.97
CA GLU A 112 -5.15 -1.13 -22.89
C GLU A 112 -5.64 -0.03 -23.83
N GLY A 113 -6.43 0.89 -23.29
CA GLY A 113 -6.99 2.01 -24.05
C GLY A 113 -8.35 1.72 -24.68
N GLU A 114 -9.38 1.52 -23.84
CA GLU A 114 -10.55 2.36 -24.12
C GLU A 114 -10.04 3.79 -24.08
N GLN A 115 -9.96 4.41 -25.26
CA GLN A 115 -9.83 5.85 -25.36
C GLN A 115 -10.92 6.40 -24.46
N PHE A 116 -10.55 6.85 -23.26
CA PHE A 116 -11.36 7.80 -22.53
C PHE A 116 -11.80 8.82 -23.58
N PRO A 117 -13.10 9.12 -23.73
CA PRO A 117 -13.56 10.03 -24.76
C PRO A 117 -12.60 11.22 -24.77
N ALA A 118 -11.90 11.35 -25.90
CA ALA A 118 -10.72 12.19 -26.03
C ALA A 118 -11.08 13.59 -25.57
N GLU A 119 -10.59 13.96 -24.39
CA GLU A 119 -10.93 15.20 -23.70
C GLU A 119 -12.45 15.34 -23.46
N LEU A 120 -12.85 15.71 -22.24
CA LEU A 120 -14.18 16.30 -22.11
C LEU A 120 -14.12 17.54 -23.01
N ASN A 121 -14.92 17.55 -24.08
CA ASN A 121 -14.96 18.60 -25.08
C ASN A 121 -15.36 19.93 -24.40
N THR A 122 -14.39 20.59 -23.76
CA THR A 122 -14.57 21.86 -23.02
C THR A 122 -14.61 23.05 -23.96
N ASP A 123 -14.40 22.83 -25.25
CA ASP A 123 -14.43 23.83 -26.31
C ASP A 123 -15.75 24.61 -26.38
N HIS A 124 -16.81 24.09 -25.75
CA HIS A 124 -18.12 24.73 -25.66
C HIS A 124 -18.44 25.43 -24.33
N ILE A 125 -17.59 25.32 -23.29
CA ILE A 125 -17.83 25.99 -22.00
C ILE A 125 -17.01 27.27 -21.96
N SER A 126 -17.62 28.38 -22.36
CA SER A 126 -16.92 29.67 -22.45
C SER A 126 -17.01 30.51 -21.18
N ASN A 127 -17.94 30.20 -20.26
CA ASN A 127 -18.22 31.02 -19.08
C ASN A 127 -18.52 30.19 -17.81
N SER A 128 -18.07 30.66 -16.65
CA SER A 128 -18.27 30.01 -15.34
C SER A 128 -19.75 29.75 -15.03
N GLN A 129 -20.64 30.67 -15.42
CA GLN A 129 -22.09 30.52 -15.17
C GLN A 129 -22.73 29.39 -15.99
N GLU A 130 -22.18 29.06 -17.16
CA GLU A 130 -22.66 27.96 -17.99
C GLU A 130 -22.23 26.61 -17.42
N ALA A 131 -20.99 26.54 -16.91
CA ALA A 131 -20.51 25.38 -16.17
C ALA A 131 -21.36 25.10 -14.92
N ASP A 132 -21.71 26.14 -14.17
CA ASP A 132 -22.55 26.04 -12.97
C ASP A 132 -23.96 25.51 -13.31
N GLN A 133 -24.55 25.96 -14.42
CA GLN A 133 -25.85 25.49 -14.89
C GLN A 133 -25.85 24.02 -15.31
N LEU A 134 -24.75 23.52 -15.89
CA LEU A 134 -24.61 22.11 -16.26
C LEU A 134 -24.39 21.20 -15.04
N MET A 135 -23.75 21.71 -13.98
CA MET A 135 -23.61 21.00 -12.71
C MET A 135 -24.92 20.92 -11.91
N LEU A 136 -25.78 21.93 -12.04
CA LEU A 136 -27.07 21.99 -11.35
C LEU A 136 -28.11 21.10 -12.06
N ARG A 137 -28.71 20.15 -11.33
CA ARG A 137 -29.86 19.39 -11.84
C ARG A 137 -31.05 20.31 -12.06
N THR A 138 -31.35 20.63 -13.32
CA THR A 138 -32.61 21.30 -13.66
C THR A 138 -33.75 20.29 -13.64
N ILE A 139 -34.58 20.36 -12.60
CA ILE A 139 -35.82 19.59 -12.55
C ILE A 139 -36.79 20.25 -13.52
N LYS A 140 -36.88 19.73 -14.74
CA LYS A 140 -37.96 20.08 -15.66
C LYS A 140 -39.24 19.46 -15.13
N ILE A 141 -39.95 20.19 -14.28
CA ILE A 141 -41.31 19.84 -13.88
C ILE A 141 -42.16 20.06 -15.13
N GLN A 142 -42.30 19.02 -15.96
CA GLN A 142 -43.39 19.00 -16.93
C GLN A 142 -44.67 18.92 -16.11
N GLU A 143 -45.52 19.94 -16.21
CA GLU A 143 -46.83 19.92 -15.59
C GLU A 143 -47.62 18.73 -16.16
N PRO A 144 -47.91 17.69 -15.37
CA PRO A 144 -48.68 16.57 -15.87
C PRO A 144 -50.14 17.01 -15.94
N ASN A 145 -50.78 16.79 -17.10
CA ASN A 145 -52.22 16.97 -17.28
C ASN A 145 -53.01 16.37 -16.10
N ALA A 146 -53.94 17.16 -15.56
CA ALA A 146 -54.58 17.03 -14.23
C ALA A 146 -55.27 15.68 -13.91
N LEU A 147 -55.46 14.79 -14.89
CA LEU A 147 -56.17 13.51 -14.73
C LEU A 147 -55.26 12.33 -14.34
N GLU A 148 -53.97 12.35 -14.70
CA GLU A 148 -53.07 11.22 -14.37
C GLU A 148 -52.64 11.19 -12.89
N LYS A 149 -52.87 12.28 -12.15
CA LYS A 149 -52.56 12.42 -10.71
C LYS A 149 -53.41 11.52 -9.81
N LEU A 150 -54.59 11.12 -10.28
CA LEU A 150 -55.55 10.36 -9.46
C LEU A 150 -55.31 8.84 -9.48
N VAL A 151 -54.38 8.36 -10.31
CA VAL A 151 -54.09 6.93 -10.45
C VAL A 151 -52.62 6.66 -10.14
N LYS A 152 -52.35 6.00 -9.01
CA LYS A 152 -51.01 5.47 -8.70
C LYS A 152 -50.69 4.31 -9.64
N ARG A 153 -50.06 4.58 -10.79
CA ARG A 153 -49.49 3.53 -11.66
C ARG A 153 -48.23 2.97 -11.00
N THR A 154 -48.31 1.81 -10.35
CA THR A 154 -47.13 1.09 -9.84
C THR A 154 -46.49 0.27 -10.96
N SER A 155 -45.61 0.89 -11.74
CA SER A 155 -44.76 0.13 -12.68
C SER A 155 -43.69 -0.62 -11.88
N THR A 156 -43.94 -1.90 -11.61
CA THR A 156 -42.99 -2.81 -10.95
C THR A 156 -41.92 -3.25 -11.94
N LYS A 157 -41.02 -2.34 -12.33
CA LYS A 157 -39.77 -2.77 -12.95
C LYS A 157 -39.02 -3.60 -11.91
N LEU A 158 -38.74 -4.87 -12.22
CA LEU A 158 -37.86 -5.72 -11.42
C LEU A 158 -36.56 -4.95 -11.17
N LYS A 159 -36.35 -4.52 -9.91
CA LYS A 159 -35.09 -3.88 -9.53
C LYS A 159 -34.01 -4.94 -9.70
N LYS A 160 -33.16 -4.78 -10.72
CA LYS A 160 -31.97 -5.62 -10.85
C LYS A 160 -31.21 -5.55 -9.51
N PRO A 161 -30.82 -6.68 -8.92
CA PRO A 161 -30.09 -6.65 -7.67
C PRO A 161 -28.81 -5.84 -7.88
N MET A 162 -28.57 -4.88 -6.99
CA MET A 162 -27.32 -4.12 -6.98
C MET A 162 -26.18 -5.08 -6.68
N ILE A 163 -25.21 -5.17 -7.58
CA ILE A 163 -24.02 -5.99 -7.39
C ILE A 163 -23.09 -5.21 -6.47
N LEU A 164 -22.93 -5.70 -5.25
CA LEU A 164 -21.97 -5.16 -4.30
C LEU A 164 -20.58 -5.74 -4.56
N PRO A 165 -19.50 -4.97 -4.37
CA PRO A 165 -18.15 -5.51 -4.34
C PRO A 165 -18.05 -6.64 -3.31
N ARG A 166 -17.34 -7.71 -3.66
CA ARG A 166 -17.11 -8.86 -2.79
C ARG A 166 -15.61 -9.02 -2.55
N GLU A 167 -15.27 -9.55 -1.38
CA GLU A 167 -13.89 -9.97 -1.09
C GLU A 167 -13.54 -11.22 -1.91
N LYS A 168 -12.36 -11.23 -2.52
CA LYS A 168 -11.83 -12.38 -3.26
C LYS A 168 -11.03 -13.27 -2.31
N GLU A 169 -11.40 -14.54 -2.23
CA GLU A 169 -10.58 -15.54 -1.53
C GLU A 169 -9.39 -15.95 -2.40
N ILE A 170 -8.17 -15.70 -1.91
CA ILE A 170 -6.92 -15.99 -2.64
C ILE A 170 -6.21 -17.19 -1.99
N ASN A 171 -5.98 -18.24 -2.78
CA ASN A 171 -5.28 -19.45 -2.35
C ASN A 171 -3.76 -19.29 -2.38
N LEU A 172 -3.16 -18.92 -1.25
CA LEU A 172 -1.69 -18.74 -1.13
C LEU A 172 -0.91 -20.05 -0.93
N LYS A 173 -1.59 -21.21 -0.96
CA LYS A 173 -0.98 -22.53 -0.77
C LYS A 173 -0.78 -23.28 -2.10
N ASP A 174 -1.04 -22.63 -3.23
CA ASP A 174 -0.93 -23.26 -4.53
C ASP A 174 0.52 -23.70 -4.82
N PRO A 175 0.73 -24.93 -5.31
CA PRO A 175 2.07 -25.48 -5.53
C PRO A 175 2.89 -24.68 -6.55
N ASN A 176 2.21 -23.97 -7.46
CA ASN A 176 2.84 -23.10 -8.45
C ASN A 176 3.58 -21.90 -7.81
N LEU A 177 3.07 -21.38 -6.69
CA LEU A 177 3.70 -20.25 -5.99
C LEU A 177 5.00 -20.66 -5.29
N LYS A 178 5.15 -21.95 -4.96
CA LYS A 178 6.32 -22.48 -4.23
C LYS A 178 7.64 -22.31 -4.98
N ASN A 179 7.63 -22.44 -6.31
CA ASN A 179 8.84 -22.37 -7.14
C ASN A 179 8.97 -21.05 -7.91
N LYS A 180 8.05 -20.10 -7.69
CA LYS A 180 8.05 -18.81 -8.37
C LYS A 180 9.35 -18.06 -8.07
N GLY A 181 10.02 -17.60 -9.13
CA GLY A 181 11.28 -16.84 -9.03
C GLY A 181 12.54 -17.66 -8.71
N ILE A 182 12.45 -18.98 -8.57
CA ILE A 182 13.62 -19.85 -8.34
C ILE A 182 14.23 -20.27 -9.69
N ARG A 183 15.55 -20.10 -9.85
CA ARG A 183 16.27 -20.52 -11.07
C ARG A 183 16.28 -22.04 -11.19
N LYS A 184 15.89 -22.53 -12.38
CA LYS A 184 15.97 -23.94 -12.73
C LYS A 184 17.42 -24.41 -12.76
N LYS A 185 17.66 -25.61 -12.25
CA LYS A 185 18.97 -26.29 -12.36
C LYS A 185 18.87 -27.31 -13.49
N ASN A 186 19.75 -27.20 -14.48
CA ASN A 186 19.70 -28.03 -15.68
C ASN A 186 19.88 -29.54 -15.42
N ASN A 187 20.34 -29.94 -14.22
CA ASN A 187 20.72 -31.32 -13.90
C ASN A 187 19.84 -32.01 -12.84
N ILE A 188 18.70 -31.42 -12.43
CA ILE A 188 17.80 -31.99 -11.41
C ILE A 188 16.35 -31.77 -11.83
N THR A 189 15.58 -32.84 -11.99
CA THR A 189 14.13 -32.79 -12.22
C THR A 189 13.38 -32.61 -10.91
N ASN A 190 12.54 -31.59 -10.82
CA ASN A 190 11.73 -31.27 -9.63
C ASN A 190 10.29 -31.76 -9.81
N LYS A 191 9.73 -32.48 -8.82
CA LYS A 191 8.37 -33.05 -8.83
C LYS A 191 7.23 -32.02 -8.95
N TYR A 192 7.55 -30.74 -8.78
CA TYR A 192 6.61 -29.63 -8.86
C TYR A 192 6.70 -28.87 -10.19
N GLU A 193 7.53 -29.34 -11.13
CA GLU A 193 7.65 -28.78 -12.49
C GLU A 193 6.88 -29.61 -13.52
N ASP A 194 6.47 -30.83 -13.16
CA ASP A 194 5.59 -31.67 -13.96
C ASP A 194 4.15 -31.19 -13.75
N GLU A 195 3.71 -30.21 -14.54
CA GLU A 195 2.36 -30.11 -15.14
C GLU A 195 2.06 -28.70 -15.65
N LYS A 196 2.06 -28.56 -16.99
CA LYS A 196 1.04 -27.87 -17.80
C LYS A 196 1.13 -28.43 -19.23
N LYS A 197 0.33 -29.46 -19.51
CA LYS A 197 -0.13 -29.77 -20.88
C LYS A 197 -1.56 -29.28 -21.00
#